data_AF-S5VD88-F1
#
_entry.id   AF-S5VD88-F1
#
_cell.length_a   1.000
_cell.length_b   1.000
_cell.length_c   1.000
_cell.angle_alpha   90.00
_cell.angle_beta   90.00
_cell.angle_gamma   90.00
#
_symmetry.space_group_name_H-M   'P 1'
#
loop_
_entity.id
_entity.type
_entity.pdbx_description
1 polymer ?
#
loop_
_entity_poly.entity_id
_entity_poly.type
_entity_poly.pdbx_seq_one_letter_code
_entity_poly.pdbx_strand_id
1 'polypeptide(L)' 'MPKNKSHSGASKRFKVTGSGKVLRERAGKRHLLEHKSSRVTRRLTGNAEMAPGDAAKIKKLLGK' A
#
# COMPACT_ATOMS: atom_id res chain seq x y z
N MET A 1 -22.85 -21.65 -5.31
CA MET A 1 -21.41 -21.46 -5.01
C MET A 1 -21.18 -20.04 -4.50
N PRO A 2 -20.68 -19.83 -3.28
CA PRO A 2 -20.47 -18.48 -2.75
C PRO A 2 -19.30 -17.79 -3.49
N LYS A 3 -19.45 -16.49 -3.77
CA LYS A 3 -18.41 -15.67 -4.40
C LYS A 3 -17.26 -15.44 -3.41
N ASN A 4 -16.02 -15.50 -3.90
CA ASN A 4 -14.86 -15.14 -3.08
C ASN A 4 -14.90 -13.62 -2.77
N LYS A 5 -14.99 -13.26 -1.49
CA LYS A 5 -15.04 -11.86 -1.06
C LYS A 5 -13.62 -11.32 -0.92
N SER A 6 -13.37 -10.16 -1.49
CA SER A 6 -12.10 -9.46 -1.29
C SER A 6 -12.00 -8.92 0.13
N HIS A 7 -10.77 -8.86 0.65
CA HIS A 7 -10.52 -8.32 1.98
C HIS A 7 -10.74 -6.79 1.96
N SER A 8 -11.79 -6.33 2.64
CA SER A 8 -12.22 -4.92 2.63
C SER A 8 -11.13 -3.97 3.16
N GLY A 9 -10.33 -4.39 4.14
CA GLY A 9 -9.20 -3.61 4.64
C GLY A 9 -8.03 -3.50 3.66
N ALA A 10 -7.82 -4.53 2.83
CA ALA A 10 -6.73 -4.54 1.84
C ALA A 10 -7.12 -3.68 0.62
N SER A 11 -8.39 -3.76 0.20
CA SER A 11 -8.95 -2.96 -0.88
C SER A 11 -8.76 -1.44 -0.65
N LYS A 12 -8.87 -0.99 0.60
CA LYS A 12 -8.70 0.44 0.97
C LYS A 12 -7.24 0.91 1.00
N ARG A 13 -6.28 0.00 1.16
CA ARG A 13 -4.86 0.33 1.43
C ARG A 13 -3.93 0.10 0.24
N PHE A 14 -4.31 -0.79 -0.68
CA PHE A 14 -3.46 -1.23 -1.77
C PHE A 14 -4.14 -1.02 -3.11
N LYS A 15 -3.38 -0.50 -4.08
CA LYS A 15 -3.83 -0.32 -5.46
C LYS A 15 -2.97 -1.16 -6.40
N VAL A 16 -3.62 -1.83 -7.35
CA VAL A 16 -2.92 -2.54 -8.43
C VAL A 16 -2.86 -1.62 -9.65
N THR A 17 -1.67 -1.40 -10.22
CA THR A 17 -1.49 -0.63 -11.46
C THR A 17 -1.94 -1.45 -12.68
N GLY A 18 -2.08 -0.81 -13.85
CA GLY A 18 -2.36 -1.53 -15.10
C GLY A 18 -1.30 -2.59 -15.44
N SER A 19 -0.04 -2.37 -15.05
CA SER A 19 1.07 -3.32 -15.18
C SER A 19 1.13 -4.41 -14.09
N GLY A 20 0.16 -4.46 -13.17
CA GLY A 20 0.09 -5.49 -12.14
C GLY A 20 0.98 -5.28 -10.91
N LYS A 21 1.59 -4.09 -10.78
CA LYS A 21 2.37 -3.68 -9.60
C LYS A 21 1.45 -3.31 -8.45
N VAL A 22 1.83 -3.66 -7.23
CA VAL A 22 1.05 -3.31 -6.03
C VAL A 22 1.65 -2.07 -5.38
N LEU A 23 0.86 -1.01 -5.30
CA LEU A 23 1.23 0.26 -4.69
C LEU A 23 0.65 0.37 -3.28
N ARG A 24 1.41 1.02 -2.39
CA ARG A 24 1.02 1.36 -1.02
C ARG A 24 1.45 2.78 -0.67
N GLU A 25 0.80 3.37 0.32
CA GLU A 25 1.30 4.59 0.96
C GLU A 25 2.50 4.26 1.87
N ARG A 26 3.42 5.21 2.04
CA ARG A 26 4.53 5.08 3.00
C ARG A 26 4.05 5.38 4.43
N ALA A 27 4.49 4.59 5.39
CA ALA A 27 4.17 4.78 6.80
C ALA A 27 5.01 5.91 7.43
N GLY A 28 4.59 6.40 8.59
CA GLY A 28 5.38 7.36 9.39
C GLY A 28 5.13 8.85 9.08
N LYS A 29 4.15 9.17 8.23
CA LYS A 29 3.77 10.56 7.88
C LYS A 29 2.49 11.08 8.58
N ARG A 30 1.88 10.30 9.48
CA ARG A 30 0.57 10.66 10.07
C ARG A 30 0.67 11.56 11.30
N HIS A 31 1.73 11.46 12.09
CA HIS A 31 1.91 12.21 13.34
C HIS A 31 3.40 12.43 13.65
N LEU A 32 3.67 13.27 14.65
CA LEU A 32 5.01 13.67 15.10
C LEU A 32 5.86 14.22 13.94
N LEU A 33 5.31 15.20 13.23
CA LEU A 33 5.97 15.83 12.09
C LEU A 33 6.90 16.97 12.50
N GLU A 34 6.74 17.50 13.72
CA GLU A 34 7.51 18.63 14.24
C GLU A 34 9.02 18.38 14.24
N HIS A 35 9.47 17.21 14.73
CA HIS A 35 10.89 16.85 14.76
C HIS A 35 11.41 16.27 13.42
N LYS A 36 10.52 16.03 12.44
CA LYS A 36 10.90 15.42 11.17
C LYS A 36 11.23 16.52 10.17
N SER A 37 12.47 16.51 9.67
CA SER A 37 12.86 17.46 8.62
C SER A 37 11.98 17.36 7.38
N SER A 38 11.80 18.49 6.69
CA SER A 38 11.02 18.56 5.44
C SER A 38 11.54 17.61 4.35
N ARG A 39 12.83 17.24 4.41
CA ARG A 39 13.43 16.22 3.53
C ARG A 39 12.82 14.84 3.77
N VAL A 40 12.63 14.44 5.03
CA VAL A 40 12.05 13.15 5.39
C VAL A 40 10.56 13.11 5.05
N THR A 41 9.82 14.16 5.39
CA THR A 41 8.38 14.22 5.10
C THR A 41 8.10 14.20 3.59
N ARG A 42 8.92 14.87 2.78
CA ARG A 42 8.87 14.78 1.31
C ARG A 42 9.17 13.38 0.79
N ARG A 43 10.19 12.70 1.32
CA ARG A 43 10.49 11.29 0.96
C ARG A 43 9.37 10.33 1.34
N LEU A 44 8.62 10.61 2.40
CA LEU A 44 7.47 9.81 2.82
C LEU A 44 6.19 10.14 2.05
N THR A 45 6.22 11.15 1.19
CA THR A 45 5.05 11.54 0.39
C THR A 45 4.94 10.67 -0.87
N GLY A 46 3.72 10.28 -1.21
CA GLY A 46 3.43 9.49 -2.39
C GLY A 46 3.39 7.99 -2.16
N ASN A 47 3.07 7.27 -3.22
CA ASN A 47 2.93 5.82 -3.20
C ASN A 47 4.26 5.15 -3.55
N ALA A 48 4.55 4.04 -2.87
CA ALA A 48 5.69 3.18 -3.15
C ALA A 48 5.22 1.84 -3.71
N GLU A 49 6.05 1.26 -4.57
CA GLU A 49 5.92 -0.13 -4.97
C GLU A 49 6.26 -1.04 -3.79
N MET A 50 5.52 -2.13 -3.68
CA MET A 50 5.71 -3.13 -2.64
C MET A 50 6.82 -4.10 -3.01
N ALA A 51 7.51 -4.62 -2.00
CA ALA A 51 8.47 -5.69 -2.21
C ALA A 51 7.79 -6.91 -2.86
N PRO A 52 8.49 -7.63 -3.77
CA PRO A 52 7.90 -8.74 -4.52
C PRO A 52 7.28 -9.84 -3.63
N GLY A 53 7.91 -10.15 -2.48
CA GLY A 53 7.43 -11.18 -1.55
C GLY A 53 6.09 -10.83 -0.90
N ASP A 54 5.89 -9.57 -0.52
CA ASP A 54 4.63 -9.11 0.10
C ASP A 54 3.52 -8.91 -0.93
N ALA A 55 3.90 -8.54 -2.16
CA ALA A 55 2.96 -8.32 -3.25
C ALA A 55 2.14 -9.58 -3.57
N ALA A 56 2.75 -10.77 -3.48
CA ALA A 56 2.05 -12.04 -3.70
C ALA A 56 0.95 -12.30 -2.65
N LYS A 57 1.22 -12.00 -1.37
CA LYS A 57 0.23 -12.15 -0.29
C LYS A 57 -0.93 -11.17 -0.46
N ILE A 58 -0.64 -9.94 -0.90
CA ILE A 58 -1.67 -8.91 -1.04
C ILE A 58 -2.57 -9.15 -2.26
N LYS A 59 -2.04 -9.69 -3.35
CA LYS A 59 -2.86 -10.11 -4.50
C LYS A 59 -3.91 -11.16 -4.10
N LYS A 60 -3.51 -12.17 -3.31
CA LYS A 60 -4.43 -13.16 -2.73
C LYS A 60 -5.55 -12.53 -1.91
N LEU A 61 -5.23 -11.55 -1.05
CA LEU A 61 -6.24 -10.84 -0.24
C LEU A 61 -7.22 -10.01 -1.08
N LEU A 62 -6.79 -9.53 -2.24
CA LEU A 62 -7.62 -8.76 -3.17
C LEU A 62 -8.44 -9.66 -4.10
N GLY A 63 -8.19 -10.97 -4.12
CA GLY A 63 -8.82 -11.91 -5.04
C GLY A 63 -8.40 -11.68 -6.50
N LYS A 64 -7.17 -11.20 -6.72
CA LYS A 64 -6.57 -10.92 -8.03
C LYS A 64 -5.35 -11.79 -8.28
#